data_AF-A0A3Q2CV34-F1
#
_entry.id   AF-A0A3Q2CV34-F1
#
_cell.length_a   1.000
_cell.length_b   1.000
_cell.length_c   1.000
_cell.angle_alpha   90.00
_cell.angle_beta   90.00
_cell.angle_gamma   90.00
#
_symmetry.space_group_name_H-M   'P 1'
#
loop_
_entity.id
_entity.type
_entity.pdbx_description
1 polymer ?
#
loop_
_entity_poly.entity_id
_entity_poly.type
_entity_poly.pdbx_seq_one_letter_code
_entity_poly.pdbx_strand_id
1 'polypeptide(L)'
;RSPRCSPDSSSASVFAGLSAAKLLKASGLNPVVLEARDRVGGRTFTVRNKETKWVDLGGAYVGPTQNRILRLAKEYGIKTYKVNEQEHLVHYVNVSFQLHSVSLQKLLQER
;
A
#
# COMPACT_ATOMS: atom_id res chain seq x y z
N ARG A 1 23.87 4.93 26.68
CA ARG A 1 23.09 3.71 26.32
C ARG A 1 22.36 4.01 25.02
N SER A 2 22.84 3.46 23.91
CA SER A 2 22.21 3.56 22.58
C SER A 2 20.88 2.79 22.56
N PRO A 3 19.82 3.31 21.92
CA PRO A 3 18.57 2.58 21.80
C PRO A 3 18.77 1.43 20.80
N ARG A 4 18.63 0.20 21.28
CA ARG A 4 18.54 -1.00 20.43
C ARG A 4 17.18 -0.98 19.73
N CYS A 5 17.18 -0.89 18.40
CA CYS A 5 16.01 -1.26 17.60
C CYS A 5 15.91 -2.79 17.56
N SER A 6 14.86 -3.33 18.17
CA SER A 6 14.48 -4.74 18.03
C SER A 6 14.05 -5.01 16.58
N PRO A 7 14.39 -6.15 15.95
CA PRO A 7 14.11 -6.40 14.53
C PRO A 7 12.63 -6.65 14.17
N ASP A 8 11.74 -6.79 15.15
CA ASP A 8 10.47 -7.50 14.92
C ASP A 8 9.23 -6.60 14.68
N SER A 9 9.40 -5.30 14.51
CA SER A 9 8.29 -4.36 14.19
C SER A 9 8.32 -3.92 12.73
N SER A 10 8.13 -4.87 11.83
CA SER A 10 8.16 -4.64 10.38
C SER A 10 6.99 -3.75 9.88
N SER A 11 7.32 -2.46 9.69
CA SER A 11 7.09 -1.69 8.45
C SER A 11 5.65 -1.39 7.99
N ALA A 12 4.69 -1.27 8.90
CA ALA A 12 3.38 -0.69 8.61
C ALA A 12 3.38 0.85 8.39
N SER A 13 4.45 1.53 8.78
CA SER A 13 4.46 2.99 9.00
C SER A 13 4.79 3.84 7.76
N VAL A 14 5.45 3.29 6.74
CA VAL A 14 6.01 4.11 5.63
C VAL A 14 4.92 4.78 4.78
N PHE A 15 3.83 4.07 4.48
CA PHE A 15 2.73 4.64 3.69
C PHE A 15 1.98 5.76 4.45
N ALA A 16 1.84 5.61 5.77
CA ALA A 16 1.27 6.64 6.63
C ALA A 16 2.20 7.86 6.72
N GLY A 17 3.51 7.63 6.88
CA GLY A 17 4.53 8.69 6.91
C GLY A 17 4.60 9.49 5.61
N LEU A 18 4.60 8.82 4.45
CA LEU A 18 4.55 9.49 3.15
C LEU A 18 3.25 10.26 2.94
N SER A 19 2.11 9.71 3.37
CA SER A 19 0.82 10.40 3.29
C SER A 19 0.82 11.66 4.17
N ALA A 20 1.38 11.59 5.39
CA ALA A 20 1.50 12.73 6.28
C ALA A 20 2.45 13.79 5.71
N ALA A 21 3.63 13.39 5.22
CA ALA A 21 4.58 14.31 4.59
C ALA A 21 3.98 15.00 3.37
N LYS A 22 3.18 14.29 2.56
CA LYS A 22 2.45 14.88 1.45
C LYS A 22 1.47 15.95 1.91
N LEU A 23 0.71 15.70 2.97
CA LEU A 23 -0.22 16.69 3.52
C LEU A 23 0.52 17.91 4.08
N LEU A 24 1.59 17.71 4.85
CA LEU A 24 2.40 18.81 5.38
C LEU A 24 3.03 19.66 4.26
N LYS A 25 3.52 19.01 3.19
CA LYS A 25 4.05 19.69 2.01
C LYS A 25 2.96 20.51 1.31
N ALA A 26 1.75 19.97 1.17
CA ALA A 26 0.60 20.68 0.60
C ALA A 26 0.16 21.88 1.46
N SER A 27 0.38 21.82 2.78
CA SER A 27 0.16 22.95 3.69
C SER A 27 1.30 23.99 3.70
N GLY A 28 2.26 23.89 2.78
CA GLY A 28 3.36 24.86 2.66
C GLY A 28 4.55 24.60 3.59
N LEU A 29 4.56 23.49 4.34
CA LEU A 29 5.67 23.11 5.20
C LEU A 29 6.73 22.31 4.43
N ASN A 30 7.93 22.19 4.98
CA ASN A 30 9.03 21.42 4.40
C ASN A 30 9.38 20.20 5.28
N PRO A 31 8.61 19.11 5.22
CA PRO A 31 8.89 17.91 6.00
C PRO A 31 10.08 17.12 5.45
N VAL A 32 10.84 16.51 6.35
CA VAL A 32 11.87 15.50 6.03
C VAL A 32 11.36 14.13 6.48
N VAL A 33 11.43 13.14 5.60
CA VAL A 33 11.03 11.75 5.89
C VAL A 33 12.30 10.90 6.04
N LEU A 34 12.45 10.26 7.19
CA LEU A 34 13.56 9.35 7.47
C LEU A 34 13.07 7.91 7.38
N GLU A 35 13.66 7.13 6.48
CA GLU A 35 13.40 5.70 6.30
C GLU A 35 14.62 4.91 6.76
N ALA A 36 14.39 3.83 7.52
CA ALA A 36 15.47 3.01 8.06
C ALA A 36 16.10 2.09 6.99
N ARG A 37 15.33 1.74 5.96
CA ARG A 37 15.79 0.95 4.82
C ARG A 37 16.36 1.83 3.71
N ASP A 38 17.10 1.19 2.82
CA ASP A 38 17.57 1.73 1.54
C ASP A 38 16.45 1.97 0.51
N ARG A 39 15.22 1.59 0.84
CA ARG A 39 14.06 1.69 -0.03
C ARG A 39 12.83 2.21 0.70
N VAL A 40 11.99 2.95 -0.03
CA VAL A 40 10.65 3.33 0.41
C VAL A 40 9.64 2.19 0.24
N GLY A 41 8.44 2.36 0.79
CA GLY A 41 7.29 1.45 0.59
C GLY A 41 7.00 0.50 1.75
N GLY A 42 7.94 0.26 2.67
CA GLY A 42 7.71 -0.57 3.84
C GLY A 42 7.27 -2.00 3.47
N ARG A 43 6.07 -2.41 3.90
CA ARG A 43 5.42 -3.70 3.55
C ARG A 43 5.01 -3.82 2.08
N THR A 44 5.07 -2.75 1.31
CA THR A 44 4.91 -2.80 -0.15
C THR A 44 6.30 -2.88 -0.77
N PHE A 45 6.54 -3.93 -1.57
CA PHE A 45 7.82 -4.13 -2.23
C PHE A 45 7.59 -4.76 -3.60
N THR A 46 7.93 -4.03 -4.65
CA THR A 46 7.84 -4.49 -6.04
C THR A 46 9.26 -4.68 -6.57
N VAL A 47 9.54 -5.87 -7.11
CA VAL A 47 10.80 -6.22 -7.74
C VAL A 47 10.60 -6.29 -9.26
N ARG A 48 11.55 -5.73 -10.02
CA ARG A 48 11.58 -5.85 -11.47
C ARG A 48 12.60 -6.92 -11.88
N ASN A 49 12.20 -7.81 -12.77
CA ASN A 49 13.08 -8.81 -13.37
C ASN A 49 12.79 -8.91 -14.87
N LYS A 50 13.80 -9.28 -15.68
CA LYS A 50 13.67 -9.48 -17.13
C LYS A 50 12.64 -10.58 -17.47
N GLU A 51 12.50 -11.58 -16.61
CA GLU A 51 11.59 -12.71 -16.83
C GLU A 51 10.12 -12.37 -16.54
N THR A 52 9.85 -11.65 -15.46
CA THR A 52 8.48 -11.41 -14.97
C THR A 52 8.00 -9.97 -15.15
N LYS A 53 8.85 -9.08 -15.69
CA LYS A 53 8.69 -7.62 -15.76
C LYS A 53 8.60 -6.95 -14.37
N TRP A 54 7.61 -7.30 -13.57
CA TRP A 54 7.40 -6.82 -12.20
C TRP A 54 6.66 -7.86 -11.34
N VAL A 55 7.08 -8.00 -10.07
CA VAL A 55 6.45 -8.88 -9.07
C VAL A 55 6.37 -8.16 -7.73
N ASP A 56 5.19 -8.17 -7.12
CA ASP A 56 5.02 -7.67 -5.75
C ASP A 56 5.31 -8.78 -4.75
N LEU A 57 6.30 -8.55 -3.90
CA LEU A 57 6.68 -9.42 -2.78
C LEU A 57 6.03 -8.98 -1.46
N GLY A 58 5.12 -8.01 -1.52
CA GLY A 58 4.45 -7.41 -0.37
C GLY A 58 2.97 -7.13 -0.65
N GLY A 59 2.41 -6.13 0.02
CA GLY A 59 1.00 -5.76 -0.17
C GLY A 59 0.70 -5.33 -1.60
N ALA A 60 -0.11 -6.11 -2.32
CA ALA A 60 -0.33 -5.95 -3.76
C ALA A 60 -1.79 -5.68 -4.15
N TYR A 61 -2.74 -5.99 -3.27
CA TYR A 61 -4.17 -6.00 -3.59
C TYR A 61 -4.89 -4.81 -2.96
N VAL A 62 -5.81 -4.23 -3.71
CA VAL A 62 -6.74 -3.18 -3.29
C VAL A 62 -8.17 -3.61 -3.64
N GLY A 63 -9.09 -3.41 -2.69
CA GLY A 63 -10.49 -3.81 -2.84
C GLY A 63 -11.45 -2.64 -3.02
N PRO A 64 -12.68 -2.90 -3.49
CA PRO A 64 -13.77 -1.94 -3.38
C PRO A 64 -13.95 -1.58 -1.89
N THR A 65 -14.24 -0.31 -1.58
CA THR A 65 -14.21 0.35 -0.24
C THR A 65 -12.87 0.96 0.20
N GLN A 66 -11.73 0.57 -0.38
CA GLN A 66 -10.42 1.16 -0.04
C GLN A 66 -10.20 2.51 -0.76
N ASN A 67 -11.10 3.45 -0.54
CA ASN A 67 -11.20 4.70 -1.32
C ASN A 67 -9.95 5.59 -1.22
N ARG A 68 -9.24 5.56 -0.09
CA ARG A 68 -8.06 6.42 0.14
C ARG A 68 -6.90 6.04 -0.78
N ILE A 69 -6.60 4.75 -0.90
CA ILE A 69 -5.50 4.27 -1.75
C ILE A 69 -5.87 4.35 -3.23
N LEU A 70 -7.13 4.08 -3.58
CA LEU A 70 -7.64 4.23 -4.95
C LEU A 70 -7.55 5.69 -5.43
N ARG A 71 -7.87 6.65 -4.56
CA ARG A 71 -7.72 8.09 -4.87
C ARG A 71 -6.26 8.48 -5.10
N LEU A 72 -5.34 8.00 -4.25
CA LEU A 72 -3.91 8.26 -4.44
C LEU A 72 -3.39 7.63 -5.74
N ALA A 73 -3.81 6.39 -6.04
CA ALA A 73 -3.46 5.72 -7.29
C ALA A 73 -3.91 6.54 -8.50
N LYS A 74 -5.16 7.04 -8.48
CA LYS A 74 -5.69 7.92 -9.52
C LYS A 74 -4.90 9.23 -9.67
N GLU A 75 -4.52 9.85 -8.55
CA GLU A 75 -3.76 11.11 -8.55
C GLU A 75 -2.36 10.95 -9.18
N TYR A 76 -1.70 9.81 -8.94
CA TYR A 76 -0.40 9.50 -9.53
C TYR A 76 -0.49 8.81 -10.91
N GLY A 77 -1.71 8.66 -11.46
CA GLY A 77 -1.93 8.02 -12.76
C GLY A 77 -1.62 6.52 -12.79
N ILE A 78 -1.69 5.84 -11.64
CA ILE A 78 -1.49 4.41 -11.51
C ILE A 78 -2.81 3.72 -11.86
N LYS A 79 -2.79 2.88 -12.89
CA LYS A 79 -3.96 2.08 -13.30
C LYS A 79 -4.14 0.89 -12.35
N THR A 80 -5.34 0.33 -12.27
CA THR A 80 -5.59 -0.96 -11.61
C THR A 80 -6.12 -1.97 -12.63
N TYR A 81 -5.88 -3.25 -12.40
CA TYR A 81 -6.48 -4.35 -13.15
C TYR A 81 -7.18 -5.31 -12.19
N LYS A 82 -8.25 -5.96 -12.66
CA LYS A 82 -8.97 -6.95 -11.87
C LYS A 82 -8.18 -8.26 -11.82
N VAL A 83 -8.03 -8.81 -10.63
CA VAL A 83 -7.51 -10.16 -10.45
C VAL A 83 -8.70 -11.11 -10.64
N ASN A 84 -8.53 -12.14 -11.46
CA ASN A 84 -9.59 -13.09 -11.78
C ASN A 84 -9.76 -14.14 -10.68
N GLU A 85 -9.97 -13.66 -9.45
CA GLU A 85 -10.20 -14.46 -8.25
C GLU A 85 -11.55 -14.01 -7.66
N GLN A 86 -12.55 -14.90 -7.68
CA GLN A 86 -13.82 -14.68 -6.98
C GLN A 86 -13.65 -15.13 -5.53
N GLU A 87 -13.24 -14.19 -4.69
CA GLU A 87 -13.05 -14.44 -3.26
C GLU A 87 -14.30 -14.01 -2.46
N HIS A 88 -14.74 -14.86 -1.54
CA HIS A 88 -15.76 -14.50 -0.55
C HIS A 88 -15.07 -13.80 0.62
N LEU A 89 -15.01 -12.47 0.59
CA LEU A 89 -14.48 -11.72 1.72
C LEU A 89 -15.53 -11.58 2.82
N VAL A 90 -15.13 -12.01 4.02
CA VAL A 90 -15.87 -11.80 5.25
C VAL A 90 -15.46 -10.47 5.86
N HIS A 91 -16.37 -9.50 5.85
CA HIS A 91 -16.16 -8.22 6.54
C HIS A 91 -16.86 -8.26 7.91
N TYR A 92 -16.11 -8.04 8.99
CA TYR A 92 -16.65 -7.97 10.34
C TYR A 92 -16.90 -6.51 10.71
N VAL A 93 -18.17 -6.11 10.82
CA VAL A 93 -18.56 -4.75 11.25
C VAL A 93 -19.60 -4.89 12.35
N ASN A 94 -19.33 -4.35 13.56
CA ASN A 94 -20.25 -4.39 14.70
C ASN A 94 -20.89 -5.76 14.99
N VAL A 95 -20.09 -6.83 15.03
CA VAL A 95 -20.52 -8.21 15.40
C VAL A 95 -21.54 -8.82 14.42
N SER A 96 -21.83 -8.16 13.29
CA SER A 96 -22.65 -8.70 12.22
C SER A 96 -21.78 -9.12 11.04
N PHE A 97 -22.11 -10.30 10.50
CA PHE A 97 -21.41 -10.91 9.39
C PHE A 97 -22.04 -10.44 8.08
N GLN A 98 -21.25 -9.79 7.22
CA GLN A 98 -21.68 -9.49 5.85
C GLN A 98 -20.73 -10.15 4.85
N LEU A 99 -21.26 -11.12 4.08
CA LEU A 99 -20.61 -11.68 2.90
C LEU A 99 -20.76 -10.68 1.75
N HIS A 100 -19.63 -10.25 1.20
CA HIS A 100 -19.62 -9.50 -0.04
C HIS A 100 -18.76 -10.23 -1.06
N SER A 101 -19.35 -10.52 -2.23
CA SER A 101 -18.57 -10.89 -3.41
C SER A 101 -17.83 -9.63 -3.87
N VAL A 102 -16.50 -9.64 -3.75
CA VAL A 102 -15.67 -8.49 -4.12
C VAL A 102 -14.63 -8.91 -5.15
N SER A 103 -14.50 -8.09 -6.18
CA SER A 103 -13.44 -8.24 -7.17
C SER A 103 -12.21 -7.49 -6.66
N LEU A 104 -11.16 -8.25 -6.29
CA LEU A 104 -9.87 -7.67 -5.96
C LEU A 104 -9.23 -7.05 -7.19
N GLN A 105 -8.55 -5.93 -6.97
CA GLN A 105 -7.78 -5.25 -7.99
C GLN A 105 -6.33 -5.17 -7.56
N LYS A 106 -5.44 -5.21 -8.54
CA LYS A 106 -4.01 -5.02 -8.36
C LYS A 106 -3.55 -3.81 -9.15
N LEU A 107 -2.59 -3.07 -8.62
CA LEU A 107 -2.06 -1.89 -9.30
C LEU A 107 -1.26 -2.33 -10.53
N LEU A 108 -1.57 -1.74 -11.68
CA LEU A 108 -0.87 -1.94 -12.94
C LEU A 108 0.30 -0.95 -13.00
N GLN A 109 1.52 -1.47 -12.84
CA GLN A 109 2.75 -0.69 -12.96
C GLN A 109 3.28 -0.77 -14.39
N GLU A 110 2.68 0.03 -15.29
CA GLU A 110 3.02 0.13 -16.72
C GLU A 110 4.23 1.04 -17.04
N ARG A 111 5.12 1.33 -16.07
CA ARG A 111 6.27 2.25 -16.29
C ARG A 111 7.62 1.56 -16.37
#